data_AF-A0A1V5KRH2-F1
#
_entry.id   AF-A0A1V5KRH2-F1
#
_cell.length_a   1.000
_cell.length_b   1.000
_cell.length_c   1.000
_cell.angle_alpha   90.00
_cell.angle_beta   90.00
_cell.angle_gamma   90.00
#
_symmetry.space_group_name_H-M   'P 1'
#
loop_
_entity.id
_entity.type
_entity.pdbx_description
1 polymer ?
#
loop_
_entity_poly.entity_id
_entity_poly.type
_entity_poly.pdbx_seq_one_letter_code
_entity_poly.pdbx_strand_id
1 'polypeptide(L)'
;MIYPLLESFSRSGHWLSVYPQLTNSWRSIFPFTGPHFIKARMMEFVEKSLHGFSGYATPANGYYDFNIAAAAEWSWNSSGRSARQFAEAYATHLKFKQPRLFADWADLIGQTGWHLAGSRTVESLIFAAGGQVFIDGFIEDGVLFSTEKPIEYGKGILAEFPDKASLDHHLVSAQQALELAQRADEPLMLLESRCVLHTLLFVKELKSIVDAFQQPLSAARTKTIQQQLDAVDVTAQNLTAAMIGWGNLVHPVEQEALHYRFRDSVDFAATIAGRLRTWAEACQIVDPLPAYRFHRIAAWQTEDFAETADVALWADITEHVQQAGAYDIRLFFLNGASGVDTRAVTLLCGPTKESAQPVFADRWDGRLSKYGRYLEYWLTIPEKPNNLAHALDRYFIKAEISGPALDLPQPRRTSQGELLIRKSWRDAKVNRSIH
;
A
#
# COMPACT_ATOMS: atom_id res chain seq x y z
N MET A 1 -1.24 -22.23 8.84
CA MET A 1 -1.35 -23.36 9.78
C MET A 1 -0.56 -24.54 9.26
N ILE A 2 0.05 -25.33 10.14
CA ILE A 2 0.76 -26.56 9.75
C ILE A 2 -0.25 -27.66 9.40
N TYR A 3 -0.10 -28.25 8.23
CA TYR A 3 -0.98 -29.29 7.69
C TYR A 3 -0.94 -30.56 8.57
N PRO A 4 -2.07 -31.24 8.85
CA PRO A 4 -2.11 -32.38 9.78
C PRO A 4 -1.14 -33.52 9.48
N LEU A 5 -0.87 -33.80 8.20
CA LEU A 5 0.11 -34.82 7.83
C LEU A 5 1.54 -34.44 8.26
N LEU A 6 1.90 -33.16 8.15
CA LEU A 6 3.19 -32.64 8.56
C LEU A 6 3.31 -32.62 10.10
N GLU A 7 2.22 -32.31 10.79
CA GLU A 7 2.15 -32.41 12.25
C GLU A 7 2.38 -33.86 12.73
N SER A 8 1.68 -34.83 12.15
CA SER A 8 1.89 -36.26 12.45
C SER A 8 3.33 -36.69 12.18
N PHE A 9 3.91 -36.27 11.06
CA PHE A 9 5.31 -36.54 10.72
C PHE A 9 6.27 -36.01 11.80
N SER A 10 6.08 -34.77 12.25
CA SER A 10 6.90 -34.18 13.32
C SER A 10 6.74 -34.91 14.65
N ARG A 11 5.51 -35.28 15.01
CA ARG A 11 5.18 -36.01 16.26
C ARG A 11 5.73 -37.43 16.30
N SER A 12 5.96 -38.06 15.14
CA SER A 12 6.66 -39.34 15.05
C SER A 12 8.17 -39.23 15.30
N GLY A 13 8.68 -38.05 15.70
CA GLY A 13 10.09 -37.81 16.01
C GLY A 13 10.93 -37.45 14.79
N HIS A 14 10.30 -37.19 13.63
CA HIS A 14 11.03 -36.74 12.46
C HIS A 14 11.30 -35.25 12.51
N TRP A 15 12.43 -34.85 11.90
CA TRP A 15 12.84 -33.46 11.84
C TRP A 15 11.97 -32.67 10.86
N LEU A 16 11.13 -31.79 11.38
CA LEU A 16 10.38 -30.81 10.61
C LEU A 16 10.67 -29.40 11.12
N SER A 17 10.93 -28.47 10.21
CA SER A 17 11.12 -27.05 10.51
C SER A 17 10.18 -26.19 9.68
N VAL A 18 9.97 -24.96 10.10
CA VAL A 18 9.10 -24.00 9.42
C VAL A 18 9.84 -22.72 9.04
N TYR A 19 9.42 -22.16 7.91
CA TYR A 19 9.92 -20.90 7.38
C TYR A 19 8.79 -19.87 7.24
N PRO A 20 8.20 -19.38 8.36
CA PRO A 20 7.07 -18.45 8.29
C PRO A 20 7.52 -17.01 8.06
N GLN A 21 6.56 -16.22 7.60
CA GLN A 21 6.70 -14.79 7.52
C GLN A 21 6.32 -14.12 8.85
N LEU A 22 7.09 -13.10 9.25
CA LEU A 22 6.87 -12.32 10.49
C LEU A 22 6.23 -10.95 10.23
N THR A 23 5.60 -10.79 9.07
CA THR A 23 4.94 -9.55 8.63
C THR A 23 3.43 -9.79 8.48
N ASN A 24 2.68 -8.72 8.18
CA ASN A 24 1.24 -8.80 7.94
C ASN A 24 0.87 -9.57 6.65
N SER A 25 1.66 -9.47 5.59
CA SER A 25 1.48 -10.16 4.31
C SER A 25 2.78 -10.09 3.47
N TRP A 26 3.00 -11.03 2.55
CA TRP A 26 4.13 -11.04 1.61
C TRP A 26 4.11 -9.89 0.62
N ARG A 27 2.94 -9.45 0.15
CA ARG A 27 2.82 -8.45 -0.92
C ARG A 27 2.93 -7.01 -0.42
N SER A 28 2.55 -6.76 0.83
CA SER A 28 2.44 -5.42 1.40
C SER A 28 3.52 -5.15 2.44
N ILE A 29 3.83 -3.87 2.63
CA ILE A 29 4.62 -3.36 3.74
C ILE A 29 3.72 -2.44 4.52
N PHE A 30 3.18 -2.94 5.64
CA PHE A 30 2.22 -2.25 6.47
C PHE A 30 2.56 -2.46 7.95
N PRO A 31 2.36 -1.46 8.82
CA PRO A 31 2.60 -1.58 10.25
C PRO A 31 1.92 -2.80 10.86
N PHE A 32 2.64 -3.55 11.68
CA PHE A 32 2.10 -4.74 12.32
C PHE A 32 2.83 -5.08 13.62
N THR A 33 2.61 -4.29 14.66
CA THR A 33 2.95 -4.63 16.04
C THR A 33 1.97 -5.70 16.53
N GLY A 34 2.27 -6.98 16.28
CA GLY A 34 1.34 -8.09 16.46
C GLY A 34 1.77 -9.11 17.52
N PRO A 35 1.91 -8.74 18.81
CA PRO A 35 2.47 -9.65 19.81
C PRO A 35 1.62 -10.91 19.99
N HIS A 36 0.29 -10.77 19.90
CA HIS A 36 -0.66 -11.90 19.99
C HIS A 36 -0.49 -12.89 18.86
N PHE A 37 -0.37 -12.38 17.62
CA PHE A 37 -0.14 -13.20 16.45
C PHE A 37 1.18 -13.96 16.58
N ILE A 38 2.28 -13.26 16.84
CA ILE A 38 3.61 -13.89 16.91
C ILE A 38 3.65 -14.92 18.04
N LYS A 39 3.09 -14.62 19.22
CA LYS A 39 3.01 -15.58 20.32
C LYS A 39 2.20 -16.82 19.92
N ALA A 40 1.02 -16.64 19.31
CA ALA A 40 0.20 -17.76 18.85
C ALA A 40 0.92 -18.62 17.80
N ARG A 41 1.67 -18.00 16.87
CA ARG A 41 2.48 -18.72 15.88
C ARG A 41 3.59 -19.54 16.55
N MET A 42 4.35 -18.94 17.48
CA MET A 42 5.44 -19.66 18.16
C MET A 42 4.90 -20.80 19.03
N MET A 43 3.77 -20.58 19.72
CA MET A 43 3.09 -21.63 20.47
C MET A 43 2.64 -22.79 19.57
N GLU A 44 2.00 -22.52 18.42
CA GLU A 44 1.62 -23.57 17.47
C GLU A 44 2.83 -24.43 17.07
N PHE A 45 3.99 -23.80 16.83
CA PHE A 45 5.20 -24.52 16.42
C PHE A 45 5.72 -25.46 17.50
N VAL A 46 5.72 -25.02 18.76
CA VAL A 46 6.12 -25.86 19.90
C VAL A 46 5.10 -26.98 20.11
N GLU A 47 3.80 -26.68 20.11
CA GLU A 47 2.70 -27.65 20.31
C GLU A 47 2.65 -28.74 19.22
N LYS A 48 3.09 -28.39 18.00
CA LYS A 48 3.20 -29.33 16.88
C LYS A 48 4.56 -30.01 16.78
N SER A 49 5.39 -29.90 17.82
CA SER A 49 6.68 -30.58 17.95
C SER A 49 7.65 -30.28 16.80
N LEU A 50 7.62 -29.05 16.29
CA LEU A 50 8.56 -28.63 15.24
C LEU A 50 9.97 -28.48 15.83
N HIS A 51 10.97 -28.93 15.09
CA HIS A 51 12.37 -28.99 15.51
C HIS A 51 13.15 -27.72 15.16
N GLY A 52 12.60 -26.85 14.31
CA GLY A 52 13.28 -25.63 13.90
C GLY A 52 12.34 -24.56 13.36
N PHE A 53 12.79 -23.32 13.49
CA PHE A 53 12.14 -22.12 13.02
C PHE A 53 13.18 -21.24 12.36
N SER A 54 12.86 -20.72 11.18
CA SER A 54 13.60 -19.61 10.59
C SER A 54 12.56 -18.61 10.07
N GLY A 55 12.55 -17.40 10.63
CA GLY A 55 11.58 -16.37 10.24
C GLY A 55 12.18 -15.47 9.17
N TYR A 56 11.33 -14.95 8.28
CA TYR A 56 11.73 -13.86 7.38
C TYR A 56 10.78 -12.67 7.45
N ALA A 57 11.34 -11.48 7.26
CA ALA A 57 10.62 -10.22 7.21
C ALA A 57 10.97 -9.51 5.89
N THR A 58 10.07 -9.57 4.92
CA THR A 58 10.28 -8.93 3.60
C THR A 58 9.72 -7.51 3.58
N PRO A 59 10.40 -6.58 2.90
CA PRO A 59 11.68 -6.72 2.22
C PRO A 59 12.89 -6.48 3.15
N ALA A 60 12.66 -5.93 4.34
CA ALA A 60 13.71 -5.58 5.28
C ALA A 60 13.23 -5.77 6.72
N ASN A 61 14.15 -6.16 7.60
CA ASN A 61 13.88 -6.40 9.02
C ASN A 61 13.42 -5.14 9.76
N GLY A 62 13.88 -3.95 9.36
CA GLY A 62 13.56 -2.68 10.05
C GLY A 62 12.06 -2.39 10.15
N TYR A 63 11.28 -2.79 9.15
CA TYR A 63 9.81 -2.63 9.19
C TYR A 63 9.11 -3.49 10.25
N TYR A 64 9.76 -4.55 10.74
CA TYR A 64 9.14 -5.59 11.56
C TYR A 64 9.99 -6.00 12.76
N ASP A 65 10.86 -5.11 13.25
CA ASP A 65 11.77 -5.37 14.36
C ASP A 65 11.06 -5.91 15.61
N PHE A 66 9.91 -5.31 15.97
CA PHE A 66 9.08 -5.78 17.08
C PHE A 66 8.67 -7.25 16.94
N ASN A 67 8.22 -7.66 15.75
CA ASN A 67 7.78 -9.03 15.51
C ASN A 67 8.96 -10.02 15.46
N ILE A 68 10.13 -9.57 15.00
CA ILE A 68 11.36 -10.37 15.02
C ILE A 68 11.80 -10.59 16.46
N ALA A 69 11.81 -9.55 17.29
CA ALA A 69 12.12 -9.65 18.72
C ALA A 69 11.12 -10.55 19.45
N ALA A 70 9.82 -10.42 19.14
CA ALA A 70 8.77 -11.28 19.67
C ALA A 70 8.96 -12.76 19.28
N ALA A 71 9.33 -13.03 18.02
CA ALA A 71 9.59 -14.38 17.56
C ALA A 71 10.82 -14.96 18.25
N ALA A 72 11.87 -14.18 18.46
CA ALA A 72 13.05 -14.59 19.23
C ALA A 72 12.70 -14.93 20.69
N GLU A 73 11.91 -14.10 21.36
CA GLU A 73 11.45 -14.34 22.75
C GLU A 73 10.70 -15.68 22.86
N TRP A 74 9.67 -15.89 22.03
CA TRP A 74 8.79 -17.04 22.20
C TRP A 74 9.24 -18.30 21.46
N SER A 75 10.18 -18.21 20.53
CA SER A 75 10.87 -19.41 20.00
C SER A 75 11.86 -19.98 21.02
N TRP A 76 12.45 -19.14 21.88
CA TRP A 76 13.27 -19.59 23.01
C TRP A 76 12.43 -20.13 24.17
N ASN A 77 11.38 -19.41 24.57
CA ASN A 77 10.48 -19.82 25.64
C ASN A 77 9.02 -19.43 25.35
N SER A 78 8.26 -20.34 24.74
CA SER A 78 6.86 -20.11 24.37
C SER A 78 5.94 -19.88 25.58
N SER A 79 6.31 -20.42 26.75
CA SER A 79 5.60 -20.23 28.03
C SER A 79 6.17 -19.10 28.90
N GLY A 80 7.08 -18.28 28.37
CA GLY A 80 7.72 -17.17 29.07
C GLY A 80 6.80 -15.96 29.29
N ARG A 81 7.28 -14.76 28.95
CA ARG A 81 6.52 -13.52 29.14
C ARG A 81 5.14 -13.58 28.45
N SER A 82 4.15 -12.94 29.06
CA SER A 82 2.90 -12.60 28.37
C SER A 82 3.16 -11.60 27.23
N ALA A 83 2.22 -11.49 26.28
CA ALA A 83 2.29 -10.49 25.21
C ALA A 83 2.54 -9.07 25.75
N ARG A 84 1.80 -8.71 26.81
CA ARG A 84 1.94 -7.42 27.51
C ARG A 84 3.31 -7.26 28.17
N GLN A 85 3.79 -8.29 28.90
CA GLN A 85 5.11 -8.24 29.56
C GLN A 85 6.25 -8.11 28.56
N PHE A 86 6.16 -8.80 27.42
CA PHE A 86 7.12 -8.65 26.34
C PHE A 86 7.10 -7.24 25.76
N ALA A 87 5.91 -6.70 25.44
CA ALA A 87 5.78 -5.36 24.89
C ALA A 87 6.34 -4.27 25.84
N GLU A 88 6.08 -4.38 27.15
CA GLU A 88 6.65 -3.47 28.16
C GLU A 88 8.18 -3.59 28.22
N ALA A 89 8.73 -4.81 28.16
CA ALA A 89 10.17 -5.04 28.16
C ALA A 89 10.85 -4.52 26.88
N TYR A 90 10.24 -4.74 25.72
CA TYR A 90 10.70 -4.23 24.43
C TYR A 90 10.75 -2.69 24.44
N ALA A 91 9.66 -2.03 24.84
CA ALA A 91 9.60 -0.58 24.93
C ALA A 91 10.61 0.00 25.94
N THR A 92 10.84 -0.71 27.05
CA THR A 92 11.87 -0.34 28.03
C THR A 92 13.27 -0.42 27.41
N HIS A 93 13.55 -1.48 26.65
CA HIS A 93 14.82 -1.66 25.96
C HIS A 93 15.08 -0.54 24.94
N LEU A 94 14.05 -0.16 24.17
CA LEU A 94 14.11 0.94 23.22
C LEU A 94 13.98 2.34 23.85
N LYS A 95 13.91 2.40 25.19
CA LYS A 95 13.86 3.66 25.96
C LYS A 95 12.66 4.55 25.60
N PHE A 96 11.51 3.93 25.32
CA PHE A 96 10.26 4.67 25.13
C PHE A 96 9.91 5.41 26.43
N LYS A 97 9.36 6.61 26.31
CA LYS A 97 8.99 7.49 27.42
C LYS A 97 8.03 6.80 28.38
N GLN A 98 7.09 6.01 27.85
CA GLN A 98 6.01 5.39 28.60
C GLN A 98 5.83 3.90 28.23
N PRO A 99 6.74 3.00 28.66
CA PRO A 99 6.73 1.58 28.25
C PRO A 99 5.44 0.82 28.59
N ARG A 100 4.78 1.18 29.70
CA ARG A 100 3.48 0.60 30.08
C ARG A 100 2.37 0.99 29.12
N LEU A 101 2.32 2.26 28.69
CA LEU A 101 1.35 2.70 27.69
C LEU A 101 1.61 2.04 26.34
N PHE A 102 2.87 1.83 25.97
CA PHE A 102 3.20 1.05 24.78
C PHE A 102 2.66 -0.38 24.89
N ALA A 103 2.79 -1.04 26.03
CA ALA A 103 2.28 -2.40 26.22
C ALA A 103 0.75 -2.48 26.12
N ASP A 104 0.04 -1.51 26.70
CA ASP A 104 -1.43 -1.43 26.61
C ASP A 104 -1.88 -1.08 25.17
N TRP A 105 -1.12 -0.22 24.47
CA TRP A 105 -1.33 0.08 23.05
C TRP A 105 -1.12 -1.13 22.14
N ALA A 106 -0.01 -1.86 22.33
CA ALA A 106 0.36 -3.03 21.55
C ALA A 106 -0.69 -4.14 21.67
N ASP A 107 -1.37 -4.24 22.83
CA ASP A 107 -2.46 -5.16 23.06
C ASP A 107 -3.67 -4.85 22.15
N LEU A 108 -4.11 -3.59 22.10
CA LEU A 108 -5.25 -3.14 21.31
C LEU A 108 -4.96 -3.17 19.80
N ILE A 109 -3.84 -2.56 19.40
CA ILE A 109 -3.50 -2.41 17.97
C ILE A 109 -3.17 -3.77 17.36
N GLY A 110 -2.52 -4.67 18.12
CA GLY A 110 -2.09 -5.97 17.63
C GLY A 110 -3.25 -6.91 17.31
N GLN A 111 -4.31 -6.91 18.12
CA GLN A 111 -5.52 -7.70 17.82
C GLN A 111 -6.21 -7.20 16.56
N THR A 112 -6.32 -5.88 16.41
CA THR A 112 -6.92 -5.24 15.23
C THR A 112 -6.09 -5.47 13.97
N GLY A 113 -4.77 -5.31 14.06
CA GLY A 113 -3.83 -5.59 12.99
C GLY A 113 -3.88 -7.05 12.54
N TRP A 114 -4.07 -8.00 13.49
CA TRP A 114 -4.22 -9.41 13.15
C TRP A 114 -5.48 -9.66 12.31
N HIS A 115 -6.63 -9.05 12.63
CA HIS A 115 -7.86 -9.21 11.83
C HIS A 115 -7.73 -8.60 10.42
N LEU A 116 -7.06 -7.45 10.30
CA LEU A 116 -6.74 -6.87 8.99
C LEU A 116 -5.81 -7.78 8.16
N ALA A 117 -4.79 -8.36 8.81
CA ALA A 117 -3.85 -9.28 8.17
C ALA A 117 -4.54 -10.60 7.75
N GLY A 118 -5.37 -11.19 8.62
CA GLY A 118 -6.16 -12.38 8.32
C GLY A 118 -7.12 -12.18 7.15
N SER A 119 -7.72 -10.98 7.05
CA SER A 119 -8.57 -10.58 5.93
C SER A 119 -7.80 -10.24 4.64
N ARG A 120 -6.46 -10.19 4.69
CA ARG A 120 -5.60 -9.79 3.55
C ARG A 120 -6.05 -8.48 2.91
N THR A 121 -6.58 -7.56 3.70
CA THR A 121 -7.26 -6.34 3.22
C THR A 121 -6.33 -5.49 2.36
N VAL A 122 -5.16 -5.11 2.91
CA VAL A 122 -4.18 -4.24 2.23
C VAL A 122 -3.63 -4.91 0.97
N GLU A 123 -3.25 -6.19 1.07
CA GLU A 123 -2.77 -6.96 -0.09
C GLU A 123 -3.79 -7.00 -1.22
N SER A 124 -5.05 -7.30 -0.90
CA SER A 124 -6.12 -7.39 -1.89
C SER A 124 -6.39 -6.04 -2.54
N LEU A 125 -6.35 -4.95 -1.76
CA LEU A 125 -6.54 -3.59 -2.30
C LEU A 125 -5.38 -3.13 -3.17
N ILE A 126 -4.14 -3.54 -2.89
CA ILE A 126 -2.98 -3.34 -3.77
C ILE A 126 -3.20 -4.06 -5.11
N PHE A 127 -3.62 -5.32 -5.10
CA PHE A 127 -3.95 -6.02 -6.34
C PHE A 127 -5.11 -5.34 -7.09
N ALA A 128 -6.16 -4.93 -6.36
CA ALA A 128 -7.28 -4.22 -6.94
C ALA A 128 -6.85 -2.90 -7.59
N ALA A 129 -5.89 -2.17 -7.02
CA ALA A 129 -5.32 -0.95 -7.61
C ALA A 129 -4.73 -1.22 -9.01
N GLY A 130 -4.15 -2.41 -9.22
CA GLY A 130 -3.68 -2.90 -10.51
C GLY A 130 -4.74 -3.50 -11.42
N GLY A 131 -6.00 -3.63 -10.98
CA GLY A 131 -7.04 -4.34 -11.73
C GLY A 131 -6.92 -5.87 -11.65
N GLN A 132 -6.39 -6.36 -10.53
CA GLN A 132 -6.09 -7.76 -10.30
C GLN A 132 -6.73 -8.26 -9.01
N VAL A 133 -6.79 -9.58 -8.86
CA VAL A 133 -7.17 -10.28 -7.64
C VAL A 133 -6.14 -11.35 -7.30
N PHE A 134 -6.07 -11.72 -6.02
CA PHE A 134 -5.24 -12.83 -5.56
C PHE A 134 -6.14 -13.93 -5.00
N ILE A 135 -6.20 -15.06 -5.71
CA ILE A 135 -7.08 -16.19 -5.39
C ILE A 135 -6.23 -17.45 -5.41
N ASP A 136 -6.33 -18.27 -4.36
CA ASP A 136 -5.67 -19.57 -4.24
C ASP A 136 -4.15 -19.58 -4.54
N GLY A 137 -3.46 -18.47 -4.25
CA GLY A 137 -2.02 -18.35 -4.47
C GLY A 137 -1.64 -17.78 -5.84
N PHE A 138 -2.61 -17.45 -6.69
CA PHE A 138 -2.41 -16.94 -8.04
C PHE A 138 -2.87 -15.50 -8.18
N ILE A 139 -2.10 -14.72 -8.94
CA ILE A 139 -2.46 -13.36 -9.36
C ILE A 139 -3.19 -13.47 -10.69
N GLU A 140 -4.43 -13.00 -10.72
CA GLU A 140 -5.30 -13.06 -11.89
C GLU A 140 -5.87 -11.70 -12.23
N ASP A 141 -6.23 -11.54 -13.51
CA ASP A 141 -7.05 -10.41 -13.92
C ASP A 141 -8.43 -10.56 -13.29
N GLY A 142 -8.89 -9.52 -12.61
CA GLY A 142 -10.16 -9.63 -11.90
C GLY A 142 -10.55 -8.37 -11.17
N VAL A 143 -11.81 -8.38 -10.76
CA VAL A 143 -12.45 -7.27 -10.09
C VAL A 143 -12.72 -7.69 -8.65
N LEU A 144 -12.04 -7.07 -7.69
CA LEU A 144 -12.24 -7.36 -6.27
C LEU A 144 -13.65 -6.95 -5.82
N PHE A 145 -14.10 -5.76 -6.24
CA PHE A 145 -15.42 -5.18 -6.00
C PHE A 145 -15.81 -4.27 -7.19
N SER A 146 -17.11 -4.08 -7.42
CA SER A 146 -17.65 -3.18 -8.45
C SER A 146 -19.00 -2.62 -8.00
N THR A 147 -19.62 -1.79 -8.83
CA THR A 147 -21.03 -1.37 -8.62
C THR A 147 -22.01 -2.55 -8.59
N GLU A 148 -21.63 -3.71 -9.14
CA GLU A 148 -22.44 -4.93 -9.21
C GLU A 148 -21.92 -6.06 -8.30
N LYS A 149 -20.65 -6.01 -7.90
CA LYS A 149 -20.02 -7.02 -7.03
C LYS A 149 -19.87 -6.49 -5.60
N PRO A 150 -20.67 -6.99 -4.63
CA PRO A 150 -20.67 -6.50 -3.25
C PRO A 150 -19.35 -6.79 -2.53
N ILE A 151 -19.16 -6.06 -1.43
CA ILE A 151 -18.20 -6.39 -0.38
C ILE A 151 -19.00 -7.00 0.78
N GLU A 152 -18.79 -8.27 1.06
CA GLU A 152 -19.53 -9.01 2.10
C GLU A 152 -18.70 -9.14 3.38
N TYR A 153 -19.36 -9.02 4.53
CA TYR A 153 -18.75 -9.36 5.81
C TYR A 153 -18.45 -10.88 5.88
N GLY A 154 -17.37 -11.26 6.58
CA GLY A 154 -16.92 -12.64 6.68
C GLY A 154 -16.29 -13.20 5.40
N LYS A 155 -16.04 -12.37 4.38
CA LYS A 155 -15.42 -12.78 3.11
C LYS A 155 -14.39 -11.76 2.60
N GLY A 156 -13.44 -12.24 1.80
CA GLY A 156 -12.48 -11.39 1.09
C GLY A 156 -11.78 -10.40 2.03
N ILE A 157 -11.81 -9.11 1.67
CA ILE A 157 -11.18 -8.04 2.46
C ILE A 157 -11.82 -7.78 3.83
N LEU A 158 -12.91 -8.48 4.14
CA LEU A 158 -13.61 -8.47 5.43
C LEU A 158 -13.73 -9.87 6.05
N ALA A 159 -12.85 -10.82 5.68
CA ALA A 159 -12.96 -12.21 6.13
C ALA A 159 -12.99 -12.38 7.66
N GLU A 160 -12.20 -11.58 8.38
CA GLU A 160 -12.13 -11.62 9.85
C GLU A 160 -13.18 -10.72 10.53
N PHE A 161 -14.04 -10.05 9.75
CA PHE A 161 -15.11 -9.19 10.26
C PHE A 161 -16.47 -9.80 9.90
N PRO A 162 -17.05 -10.69 10.73
CA PRO A 162 -18.27 -11.44 10.40
C PRO A 162 -19.51 -10.56 10.18
N ASP A 163 -19.52 -9.36 10.74
CA ASP A 163 -20.60 -8.39 10.59
C ASP A 163 -20.12 -6.95 10.82
N LYS A 164 -21.07 -6.00 10.67
CA LYS A 164 -20.82 -4.58 10.90
C LYS A 164 -20.41 -4.27 12.35
N ALA A 165 -20.97 -4.97 13.34
CA ALA A 165 -20.68 -4.71 14.74
C ALA A 165 -19.23 -5.10 15.08
N SER A 166 -18.73 -6.20 14.51
CA SER A 166 -17.32 -6.59 14.60
C SER A 166 -16.39 -5.53 13.99
N LEU A 167 -16.68 -5.04 12.79
CA LEU A 167 -15.87 -3.96 12.18
C LEU A 167 -15.89 -2.68 13.03
N ASP A 168 -17.07 -2.28 13.53
CA ASP A 168 -17.20 -1.10 14.39
C ASP A 168 -16.46 -1.28 15.73
N HIS A 169 -16.42 -2.49 16.30
CA HIS A 169 -15.63 -2.79 17.50
C HIS A 169 -14.13 -2.57 17.27
N HIS A 170 -13.60 -3.02 16.12
CA HIS A 170 -12.20 -2.78 15.77
C HIS A 170 -11.89 -1.32 15.46
N LEU A 171 -12.84 -0.57 14.89
CA LEU A 171 -12.70 0.88 14.73
C LEU A 171 -12.58 1.59 16.08
N VAL A 172 -13.41 1.22 17.06
CA VAL A 172 -13.33 1.76 18.43
C VAL A 172 -11.98 1.40 19.07
N SER A 173 -11.53 0.15 18.91
CA SER A 173 -10.23 -0.30 19.46
C SER A 173 -9.05 0.43 18.82
N ALA A 174 -9.08 0.66 17.51
CA ALA A 174 -8.05 1.43 16.80
C ALA A 174 -8.05 2.91 17.21
N GLN A 175 -9.23 3.49 17.47
CA GLN A 175 -9.34 4.85 18.00
C GLN A 175 -8.76 4.96 19.41
N GLN A 176 -9.06 4.01 20.30
CA GLN A 176 -8.46 3.95 21.64
C GLN A 176 -6.94 3.78 21.58
N ALA A 177 -6.42 2.96 20.66
CA ALA A 177 -4.99 2.84 20.43
C ALA A 177 -4.38 4.17 19.94
N LEU A 178 -5.08 4.95 19.10
CA LEU A 178 -4.63 6.28 18.70
C LEU A 178 -4.57 7.26 19.88
N GLU A 179 -5.56 7.24 20.77
CA GLU A 179 -5.57 8.06 21.99
C GLU A 179 -4.41 7.70 22.94
N LEU A 180 -4.13 6.42 23.12
CA LEU A 180 -2.96 5.97 23.88
C LEU A 180 -1.66 6.44 23.24
N ALA A 181 -1.55 6.36 21.91
CA ALA A 181 -0.40 6.85 21.16
C ALA A 181 -0.17 8.36 21.33
N GLN A 182 -1.24 9.16 21.30
CA GLN A 182 -1.18 10.59 21.55
C GLN A 182 -0.71 10.90 22.98
N ARG A 183 -1.20 10.17 23.97
CA ARG A 183 -0.77 10.31 25.37
C ARG A 183 0.66 9.86 25.61
N ALA A 184 1.11 8.83 24.90
CA ALA A 184 2.47 8.32 24.98
C ALA A 184 3.50 9.31 24.45
N ASP A 185 3.09 10.16 23.49
CA ASP A 185 3.96 11.08 22.75
C ASP A 185 5.13 10.34 22.07
N GLU A 186 4.78 9.19 21.47
CA GLU A 186 5.69 8.33 20.71
C GLU A 186 5.30 8.31 19.23
N PRO A 187 6.15 8.82 18.32
CA PRO A 187 5.84 8.91 16.89
C PRO A 187 5.48 7.56 16.25
N LEU A 188 6.16 6.48 16.65
CA LEU A 188 5.89 5.13 16.15
C LEU A 188 4.44 4.72 16.41
N MET A 189 4.01 4.84 17.67
CA MET A 189 2.65 4.49 18.08
C MET A 189 1.62 5.34 17.32
N LEU A 190 1.89 6.63 17.15
CA LEU A 190 0.98 7.56 16.49
C LEU A 190 0.77 7.19 15.02
N LEU A 191 1.86 6.92 14.30
CA LEU A 191 1.82 6.63 12.87
C LEU A 191 1.19 5.27 12.59
N GLU A 192 1.57 4.23 13.34
CA GLU A 192 0.96 2.91 13.21
C GLU A 192 -0.54 2.92 13.55
N SER A 193 -0.95 3.58 14.63
CA SER A 193 -2.37 3.74 14.98
C SER A 193 -3.16 4.41 13.85
N ARG A 194 -2.59 5.44 13.20
CA ARG A 194 -3.21 6.12 12.05
C ARG A 194 -3.33 5.20 10.84
N CYS A 195 -2.29 4.44 10.51
CA CYS A 195 -2.35 3.49 9.40
C CYS A 195 -3.48 2.47 9.58
N VAL A 196 -3.57 1.86 10.77
CA VAL A 196 -4.59 0.84 11.08
C VAL A 196 -5.99 1.44 11.09
N LEU A 197 -6.19 2.55 11.82
CA LEU A 197 -7.49 3.23 11.90
C LEU A 197 -7.98 3.67 10.52
N HIS A 198 -7.14 4.33 9.73
CA HIS A 198 -7.54 4.81 8.41
C HIS A 198 -7.77 3.67 7.41
N THR A 199 -7.07 2.54 7.55
CA THR A 199 -7.39 1.35 6.73
C THR A 199 -8.79 0.82 7.05
N LEU A 200 -9.18 0.74 8.33
CA LEU A 200 -10.53 0.30 8.72
C LEU A 200 -11.61 1.27 8.23
N LEU A 201 -11.38 2.58 8.40
CA LEU A 201 -12.28 3.62 7.89
C LEU A 201 -12.45 3.50 6.38
N PHE A 202 -11.33 3.34 5.66
CA PHE A 202 -11.32 3.23 4.20
C PHE A 202 -12.17 2.07 3.72
N VAL A 203 -12.06 0.90 4.35
CA VAL A 203 -12.86 -0.28 3.99
C VAL A 203 -14.34 -0.09 4.34
N LYS A 204 -14.65 0.55 5.47
CA LYS A 204 -16.03 0.87 5.86
C LYS A 204 -16.69 1.82 4.85
N GLU A 205 -15.98 2.86 4.44
CA GLU A 205 -16.45 3.84 3.46
C GLU A 205 -16.59 3.21 2.08
N LEU A 206 -15.59 2.43 1.65
CA LEU A 206 -15.62 1.66 0.41
C LEU A 206 -16.83 0.72 0.36
N LYS A 207 -17.07 -0.05 1.42
CA LYS A 207 -18.25 -0.91 1.52
C LYS A 207 -19.55 -0.10 1.43
N SER A 208 -19.63 1.04 2.12
CA SER A 208 -20.81 1.91 2.09
C SER A 208 -21.09 2.47 0.69
N ILE A 209 -20.04 2.80 -0.07
CA ILE A 209 -20.15 3.23 -1.47
C ILE A 209 -20.68 2.09 -2.35
N VAL A 210 -20.07 0.91 -2.25
CA VAL A 210 -20.48 -0.27 -3.05
C VAL A 210 -21.92 -0.67 -2.74
N ASP A 211 -22.30 -0.74 -1.46
CA ASP A 211 -23.66 -1.06 -1.04
C ASP A 211 -24.67 -0.01 -1.54
N ALA A 212 -24.30 1.28 -1.54
CA ALA A 212 -25.14 2.34 -2.08
C ALA A 212 -25.31 2.24 -3.59
N PHE A 213 -24.27 1.85 -4.34
CA PHE A 213 -24.36 1.63 -5.78
C PHE A 213 -25.36 0.53 -6.15
N GLN A 214 -25.58 -0.46 -5.28
CA GLN A 214 -26.55 -1.54 -5.48
C GLN A 214 -28.00 -1.13 -5.22
N GLN A 215 -28.22 0.02 -4.58
CA GLN A 215 -29.57 0.54 -4.37
C GLN A 215 -30.11 1.24 -5.63
N PRO A 216 -31.43 1.30 -5.82
CA PRO A 216 -32.04 2.09 -6.89
C PRO A 216 -31.62 3.57 -6.84
N LEU A 217 -31.51 4.20 -8.02
CA LEU A 217 -31.18 5.62 -8.12
C LEU A 217 -32.17 6.48 -7.34
N SER A 218 -31.66 7.24 -6.38
CA SER A 218 -32.44 8.17 -5.55
C SER A 218 -31.55 9.30 -5.04
N ALA A 219 -32.16 10.43 -4.65
CA ALA A 219 -31.41 11.54 -4.06
C ALA A 219 -30.68 11.13 -2.77
N ALA A 220 -31.27 10.25 -1.96
CA ALA A 220 -30.65 9.72 -0.74
C ALA A 220 -29.41 8.86 -1.05
N ARG A 221 -29.49 8.01 -2.09
CA ARG A 221 -28.35 7.24 -2.59
C ARG A 221 -27.22 8.15 -3.06
N THR A 222 -27.51 9.13 -3.93
CA THR A 222 -26.50 10.06 -4.46
C THR A 222 -25.83 10.85 -3.33
N LYS A 223 -26.61 11.33 -2.34
CA LYS A 223 -26.06 12.00 -1.15
C LYS A 223 -25.14 11.10 -0.34
N THR A 224 -25.51 9.84 -0.15
CA THR A 224 -24.69 8.86 0.57
C THR A 224 -23.38 8.61 -0.18
N ILE A 225 -23.44 8.37 -1.49
CA ILE A 225 -22.26 8.16 -2.33
C ILE A 225 -21.32 9.37 -2.26
N GLN A 226 -21.84 10.60 -2.42
CA GLN A 226 -21.03 11.81 -2.30
C GLN A 226 -20.33 11.90 -0.94
N GLN A 227 -21.06 11.75 0.15
CA GLN A 227 -20.51 11.85 1.50
C GLN A 227 -19.41 10.82 1.75
N GLN A 228 -19.61 9.58 1.28
CA GLN A 228 -18.62 8.53 1.45
C GLN A 228 -17.41 8.72 0.52
N LEU A 229 -17.59 9.22 -0.71
CA LEU A 229 -16.47 9.57 -1.59
C LEU A 229 -15.60 10.68 -0.99
N ASP A 230 -16.22 11.70 -0.38
CA ASP A 230 -15.50 12.77 0.30
C ASP A 230 -14.72 12.23 1.52
N ALA A 231 -15.33 11.31 2.28
CA ALA A 231 -14.67 10.62 3.39
C ALA A 231 -13.49 9.77 2.92
N VAL A 232 -13.66 8.98 1.84
CA VAL A 232 -12.61 8.15 1.24
C VAL A 232 -11.40 8.99 0.82
N ASP A 233 -11.61 10.18 0.25
CA ASP A 233 -10.50 11.06 -0.12
C ASP A 233 -9.69 11.52 1.10
N VAL A 234 -10.37 11.94 2.17
CA VAL A 234 -9.72 12.35 3.43
C VAL A 234 -8.99 11.16 4.08
N THR A 235 -9.62 10.00 4.09
CA THR A 235 -9.05 8.78 4.67
C THR A 235 -7.85 8.30 3.86
N ALA A 236 -7.93 8.30 2.53
CA ALA A 236 -6.81 7.96 1.65
C ALA A 236 -5.63 8.92 1.83
N GLN A 237 -5.90 10.22 1.96
CA GLN A 237 -4.88 11.23 2.26
C GLN A 237 -4.16 10.93 3.58
N ASN A 238 -4.92 10.75 4.66
CA ASN A 238 -4.36 10.53 5.99
C ASN A 238 -3.60 9.19 6.06
N LEU A 239 -4.11 8.15 5.39
CA LEU A 239 -3.43 6.87 5.29
C LEU A 239 -2.10 6.98 4.53
N THR A 240 -2.08 7.68 3.39
CA THR A 240 -0.86 7.92 2.60
C THR A 240 0.20 8.61 3.46
N ALA A 241 -0.18 9.69 4.15
CA ALA A 241 0.70 10.45 5.02
C ALA A 241 1.20 9.64 6.24
N ALA A 242 0.33 8.81 6.83
CA ALA A 242 0.73 7.93 7.94
C ALA A 242 1.70 6.83 7.48
N MET A 243 1.44 6.21 6.32
CA MET A 243 2.27 5.16 5.75
C MET A 243 3.68 5.65 5.41
N ILE A 244 3.79 6.80 4.72
CA ILE A 244 5.09 7.38 4.40
C ILE A 244 5.86 7.78 5.68
N GLY A 245 5.16 8.41 6.63
CA GLY A 245 5.76 8.80 7.90
C GLY A 245 6.23 7.60 8.72
N TRP A 246 5.42 6.54 8.80
CA TRP A 246 5.78 5.31 9.50
C TRP A 246 6.98 4.63 8.87
N GLY A 247 6.98 4.44 7.55
CA GLY A 247 8.07 3.74 6.86
C GLY A 247 9.40 4.48 7.00
N ASN A 248 9.40 5.81 6.84
CA ASN A 248 10.59 6.63 7.02
C ASN A 248 11.09 6.62 8.47
N LEU A 249 10.20 6.43 9.45
CA LEU A 249 10.57 6.34 10.86
C LEU A 249 11.24 5.00 11.20
N VAL A 250 10.68 3.87 10.74
CA VAL A 250 11.14 2.53 11.13
C VAL A 250 12.25 1.98 10.24
N HIS A 251 12.31 2.45 8.99
CA HIS A 251 13.31 2.04 8.02
C HIS A 251 13.73 3.24 7.16
N PRO A 252 14.51 4.18 7.73
CA PRO A 252 14.95 5.36 7.01
C PRO A 252 15.93 4.95 5.91
N VAL A 253 15.49 5.10 4.67
CA VAL A 253 16.30 4.90 3.47
C VAL A 253 16.00 6.01 2.47
N GLU A 254 16.95 6.28 1.59
CA GLU A 254 16.75 7.20 0.47
C GLU A 254 15.62 6.71 -0.45
N GLN A 255 14.95 7.65 -1.12
CA GLN A 255 13.80 7.34 -1.98
C GLN A 255 14.11 6.27 -3.04
N GLU A 256 15.29 6.33 -3.65
CA GLU A 256 15.78 5.38 -4.67
C GLU A 256 15.94 3.95 -4.12
N ALA A 257 16.19 3.81 -2.81
CA ALA A 257 16.32 2.53 -2.12
C ALA A 257 14.98 1.99 -1.58
N LEU A 258 13.88 2.76 -1.68
CA LEU A 258 12.56 2.29 -1.26
C LEU A 258 12.09 1.13 -2.13
N HIS A 259 11.81 0.02 -1.48
CA HIS A 259 11.28 -1.16 -2.15
C HIS A 259 9.88 -0.90 -2.74
N TYR A 260 9.61 -1.40 -3.94
CA TYR A 260 8.33 -1.15 -4.65
C TYR A 260 7.08 -1.53 -3.83
N ARG A 261 7.13 -2.61 -3.04
CA ARG A 261 6.03 -3.02 -2.15
C ARG A 261 5.67 -1.94 -1.12
N PHE A 262 6.63 -1.11 -0.71
CA PHE A 262 6.37 0.02 0.19
C PHE A 262 5.59 1.10 -0.55
N ARG A 263 6.04 1.44 -1.75
CA ARG A 263 5.38 2.41 -2.63
C ARG A 263 3.93 2.00 -2.90
N ASP A 264 3.70 0.73 -3.24
CA ASP A 264 2.34 0.20 -3.42
C ASP A 264 1.47 0.30 -2.17
N SER A 265 2.07 0.09 -0.99
CA SER A 265 1.36 0.18 0.29
C SER A 265 1.03 1.61 0.70
N VAL A 266 1.79 2.59 0.19
CA VAL A 266 1.51 4.03 0.35
C VAL A 266 0.37 4.45 -0.60
N ASP A 267 0.39 4.00 -1.86
CA ASP A 267 -0.42 4.59 -2.93
C ASP A 267 -1.75 3.88 -3.25
N PHE A 268 -1.98 2.65 -2.76
CA PHE A 268 -3.17 1.87 -3.11
C PHE A 268 -4.48 2.62 -2.77
N ALA A 269 -4.55 3.28 -1.61
CA ALA A 269 -5.78 3.93 -1.15
C ALA A 269 -6.17 5.10 -2.06
N ALA A 270 -5.19 5.95 -2.42
CA ALA A 270 -5.38 7.05 -3.36
C ALA A 270 -5.82 6.56 -4.75
N THR A 271 -5.33 5.39 -5.14
CA THR A 271 -5.70 4.75 -6.42
C THR A 271 -7.14 4.29 -6.44
N ILE A 272 -7.53 3.57 -5.39
CA ILE A 272 -8.90 3.08 -5.26
C ILE A 272 -9.86 4.26 -5.12
N ALA A 273 -9.52 5.30 -4.36
CA ALA A 273 -10.30 6.54 -4.28
C ALA A 273 -10.52 7.16 -5.65
N GLY A 274 -9.47 7.26 -6.48
CA GLY A 274 -9.59 7.74 -7.85
C GLY A 274 -10.51 6.88 -8.72
N ARG A 275 -10.41 5.54 -8.61
CA ARG A 275 -11.32 4.63 -9.33
C ARG A 275 -12.79 4.82 -8.89
N LEU A 276 -13.05 4.95 -7.60
CA LEU A 276 -14.42 5.18 -7.09
C LEU A 276 -15.01 6.49 -7.63
N ARG A 277 -14.19 7.54 -7.79
CA ARG A 277 -14.63 8.81 -8.38
C ARG A 277 -15.02 8.68 -9.85
N THR A 278 -14.39 7.79 -10.63
CA THR A 278 -14.83 7.51 -12.02
C THR A 278 -16.22 6.89 -12.07
N TRP A 279 -16.63 6.09 -11.06
CA TRP A 279 -17.99 5.55 -10.99
C TRP A 279 -19.03 6.63 -10.66
N ALA A 280 -18.60 7.68 -9.95
CA ALA A 280 -19.46 8.77 -9.53
C ALA A 280 -19.91 9.64 -10.71
N GLU A 281 -19.18 9.63 -11.83
CA GLU A 281 -19.56 10.30 -13.08
C GLU A 281 -20.93 9.83 -13.59
N ALA A 282 -21.21 8.52 -13.49
CA ALA A 282 -22.50 7.94 -13.83
C ALA A 282 -23.66 8.44 -12.93
N CYS A 283 -23.34 8.98 -11.76
CA CYS A 283 -24.28 9.60 -10.83
C CYS A 283 -24.28 11.14 -10.90
N GLN A 284 -23.58 11.75 -11.88
CA GLN A 284 -23.42 13.21 -11.99
C GLN A 284 -22.85 13.87 -10.73
N ILE A 285 -22.06 13.12 -9.96
CA ILE A 285 -21.36 13.62 -8.78
C ILE A 285 -20.07 14.29 -9.26
N VAL A 286 -19.90 15.57 -8.95
CA VAL A 286 -18.70 16.34 -9.29
C VAL A 286 -17.54 15.90 -8.39
N ASP A 287 -16.38 15.65 -8.98
CA ASP A 287 -15.15 15.44 -8.23
C ASP A 287 -14.57 16.79 -7.78
N PRO A 288 -14.48 17.07 -6.46
CA PRO A 288 -13.91 18.33 -5.97
C PRO A 288 -12.38 18.38 -6.09
N LEU A 289 -11.71 17.24 -6.33
CA LEU A 289 -10.26 17.11 -6.26
C LEU A 289 -9.66 16.43 -7.51
N PRO A 290 -9.99 16.89 -8.74
CA PRO A 290 -9.58 16.23 -9.98
C PRO A 290 -8.06 16.16 -10.18
N ALA A 291 -7.31 17.11 -9.60
CA ALA A 291 -5.84 17.12 -9.67
C ALA A 291 -5.18 15.93 -8.97
N TYR A 292 -5.88 15.29 -8.02
CA TYR A 292 -5.39 14.12 -7.28
C TYR A 292 -5.84 12.79 -7.91
N ARG A 293 -6.42 12.84 -9.12
CA ARG A 293 -6.76 11.66 -9.93
C ARG A 293 -5.69 11.46 -10.98
N PHE A 294 -5.51 10.21 -11.42
CA PHE A 294 -4.57 9.91 -12.48
C PHE A 294 -5.11 10.40 -13.83
N HIS A 295 -4.29 11.16 -14.54
CA HIS A 295 -4.52 11.63 -15.90
C HIS A 295 -3.49 10.99 -16.82
N ARG A 296 -3.91 10.48 -17.97
CA ARG A 296 -3.00 9.89 -18.96
C ARG A 296 -2.19 10.98 -19.65
N ILE A 297 -0.87 10.80 -19.70
CA ILE A 297 0.08 11.75 -20.30
C ILE A 297 0.91 11.17 -21.44
N ALA A 298 1.10 9.85 -21.47
CA ALA A 298 1.72 9.14 -22.58
C ALA A 298 1.25 7.67 -22.61
N ALA A 299 1.65 6.94 -23.65
CA ALA A 299 1.48 5.50 -23.74
C ALA A 299 2.61 4.88 -24.53
N TRP A 300 2.79 3.57 -24.34
CA TRP A 300 3.61 2.75 -25.22
C TRP A 300 2.76 1.68 -25.90
N GLN A 301 3.20 1.28 -27.08
CA GLN A 301 2.68 0.19 -27.87
C GLN A 301 3.81 -0.78 -28.23
N THR A 302 3.45 -1.89 -28.87
CA THR A 302 4.42 -2.92 -29.22
C THR A 302 5.42 -2.42 -30.27
N GLU A 303 4.94 -1.57 -31.17
CA GLU A 303 5.67 -1.01 -32.30
C GLU A 303 6.78 -0.06 -31.84
N ASP A 304 6.65 0.54 -30.65
CA ASP A 304 7.70 1.40 -30.08
C ASP A 304 9.02 0.62 -29.88
N PHE A 305 8.95 -0.70 -29.70
CA PHE A 305 10.09 -1.57 -29.48
C PHE A 305 10.56 -2.32 -30.74
N ALA A 306 10.12 -1.89 -31.94
CA ALA A 306 10.41 -2.63 -33.17
C ALA A 306 11.91 -2.61 -33.56
N GLU A 307 12.60 -1.50 -33.27
CA GLU A 307 14.00 -1.30 -33.64
C GLU A 307 14.97 -1.47 -32.46
N THR A 308 14.50 -1.21 -31.24
CA THR A 308 15.27 -1.25 -30.00
C THR A 308 14.39 -1.71 -28.85
N ALA A 309 14.95 -2.46 -27.89
CA ALA A 309 14.24 -2.78 -26.65
C ALA A 309 14.16 -1.54 -25.73
N ASP A 310 15.15 -0.65 -25.76
CA ASP A 310 15.18 0.53 -24.90
C ASP A 310 14.53 1.73 -25.60
N VAL A 311 13.49 2.29 -24.98
CA VAL A 311 12.84 3.52 -25.45
C VAL A 311 12.64 4.52 -24.31
N ALA A 312 12.50 5.79 -24.67
CA ALA A 312 12.15 6.85 -23.73
C ALA A 312 10.76 7.38 -24.08
N LEU A 313 9.81 7.23 -23.16
CA LEU A 313 8.52 7.89 -23.28
C LEU A 313 8.64 9.34 -22.83
N TRP A 314 8.07 10.23 -23.62
CA TRP A 314 8.08 11.66 -23.34
C TRP A 314 6.66 12.19 -23.26
N ALA A 315 6.42 13.04 -22.27
CA ALA A 315 5.15 13.75 -22.12
C ALA A 315 5.41 15.20 -21.72
N ASP A 316 4.63 16.12 -22.28
CA ASP A 316 4.49 17.45 -21.70
C ASP A 316 3.42 17.40 -20.62
N ILE A 317 3.78 17.82 -19.41
CA ILE A 317 2.88 17.79 -18.26
C ILE A 317 2.50 19.19 -17.76
N THR A 318 2.84 20.24 -18.51
CA THR A 318 2.68 21.65 -18.07
C THR A 318 1.25 21.95 -17.63
N GLU A 319 0.24 21.43 -18.32
CA GLU A 319 -1.18 21.63 -17.98
C GLU A 319 -1.63 20.83 -16.74
N HIS A 320 -0.91 19.76 -16.38
CA HIS A 320 -1.18 18.96 -15.20
C HIS A 320 -0.47 19.48 -13.94
N VAL A 321 0.48 20.42 -14.11
CA VAL A 321 1.28 20.99 -13.04
C VAL A 321 0.76 22.39 -12.69
N GLN A 322 -0.27 22.42 -11.84
CA GLN A 322 -0.88 23.67 -11.39
C GLN A 322 -0.08 24.36 -10.27
N GLN A 323 0.70 23.59 -9.51
CA GLN A 323 1.46 24.09 -8.36
C GLN A 323 2.69 23.22 -8.09
N ALA A 324 3.62 23.76 -7.32
CA ALA A 324 4.73 22.98 -6.76
C ALA A 324 4.26 21.93 -5.74
N GLY A 325 5.12 20.95 -5.48
CA GLY A 325 4.93 19.86 -4.51
C GLY A 325 5.13 18.48 -5.11
N ALA A 326 4.70 17.45 -4.38
CA ALA A 326 4.80 16.07 -4.80
C ALA A 326 3.77 15.67 -5.87
N TYR A 327 4.25 14.89 -6.83
CA TYR A 327 3.47 14.28 -7.90
C TYR A 327 3.81 12.81 -8.03
N ASP A 328 2.83 12.01 -8.47
CA ASP A 328 2.98 10.59 -8.71
C ASP A 328 2.94 10.34 -10.20
N ILE A 329 3.97 9.68 -10.72
CA ILE A 329 3.99 9.16 -12.08
C ILE A 329 3.80 7.66 -12.00
N ARG A 330 2.71 7.19 -12.60
CA ARG A 330 2.43 5.77 -12.69
C ARG A 330 2.67 5.26 -14.10
N LEU A 331 3.39 4.16 -14.19
CA LEU A 331 3.41 3.33 -15.39
C LEU A 331 2.41 2.19 -15.16
N PHE A 332 1.50 1.98 -16.09
CA PHE A 332 0.44 0.97 -15.99
C PHE A 332 0.46 0.06 -17.22
N PHE A 333 0.66 -1.23 -17.00
CA PHE A 333 0.61 -2.27 -18.02
C PHE A 333 -0.84 -2.62 -18.34
N LEU A 334 -1.21 -2.46 -19.61
CA LEU A 334 -2.56 -2.74 -20.09
C LEU A 334 -2.67 -4.19 -20.56
N ASN A 335 -1.78 -4.59 -21.48
CA ASN A 335 -1.79 -5.94 -22.05
C ASN A 335 -0.48 -6.28 -22.76
N GLY A 336 -0.27 -7.57 -23.06
CA GLY A 336 0.91 -8.07 -23.77
C GLY A 336 1.40 -9.42 -23.24
N ALA A 337 2.12 -10.17 -24.07
CA ALA A 337 2.77 -11.40 -23.68
C ALA A 337 4.03 -11.15 -22.84
N SER A 338 4.68 -10.00 -23.05
CA SER A 338 5.89 -9.59 -22.35
C SER A 338 5.67 -8.25 -21.64
N GLY A 339 6.30 -8.15 -20.47
CA GLY A 339 6.33 -6.93 -19.68
C GLY A 339 7.26 -5.86 -20.25
N VAL A 340 7.46 -4.80 -19.47
CA VAL A 340 8.55 -3.84 -19.64
C VAL A 340 9.32 -3.73 -18.33
N ASP A 341 10.62 -3.51 -18.42
CA ASP A 341 11.45 -3.10 -17.30
C ASP A 341 11.56 -1.57 -17.31
N THR A 342 11.72 -0.94 -16.15
CA THR A 342 11.72 0.52 -15.98
C THR A 342 12.90 0.89 -15.08
N ARG A 343 13.61 1.97 -15.38
CA ARG A 343 14.82 2.36 -14.60
C ARG A 343 14.66 3.70 -13.90
N ALA A 344 14.02 4.65 -14.56
CA ALA A 344 13.93 6.01 -14.06
C ALA A 344 12.76 6.77 -14.68
N VAL A 345 12.24 7.71 -13.91
CA VAL A 345 11.39 8.79 -14.39
C VAL A 345 12.06 10.11 -14.03
N THR A 346 12.32 10.94 -15.04
CA THR A 346 12.96 12.24 -14.90
C THR A 346 11.98 13.36 -15.22
N LEU A 347 11.90 14.36 -14.33
CA LEU A 347 11.27 15.65 -14.56
C LEU A 347 12.28 16.59 -15.20
N LEU A 348 11.90 17.23 -16.30
CA LEU A 348 12.70 18.23 -16.98
C LEU A 348 11.92 19.55 -17.09
N CYS A 349 12.64 20.67 -17.14
CA CYS A 349 12.09 22.01 -17.31
C CYS A 349 12.84 22.79 -18.39
N GLY A 350 12.10 23.45 -19.27
CA GLY A 350 12.64 24.34 -20.30
C GLY A 350 11.60 24.69 -21.36
N PRO A 351 11.96 25.49 -22.38
CA PRO A 351 11.00 25.95 -23.38
C PRO A 351 10.56 24.84 -24.35
N THR A 352 11.43 23.87 -24.62
CA THR A 352 11.14 22.70 -25.46
C THR A 352 11.71 21.43 -24.84
N LYS A 353 11.21 20.27 -25.28
CA LYS A 353 11.70 18.96 -24.85
C LYS A 353 13.21 18.80 -25.08
N GLU A 354 13.73 19.30 -26.20
CA GLU A 354 15.13 19.15 -26.62
C GLU A 354 16.09 20.03 -25.83
N SER A 355 15.61 21.15 -25.30
CA SER A 355 16.40 22.12 -24.52
C SER A 355 16.20 21.99 -23.01
N ALA A 356 15.16 21.25 -22.58
CA ALA A 356 14.81 21.08 -21.18
C ALA A 356 15.91 20.40 -20.38
N GLN A 357 16.18 20.92 -19.19
CA GLN A 357 17.18 20.41 -18.26
C GLN A 357 16.53 19.55 -17.18
N PRO A 358 17.17 18.46 -16.71
CA PRO A 358 16.69 17.68 -15.59
C PRO A 358 16.56 18.53 -14.32
N VAL A 359 15.42 18.43 -13.65
CA VAL A 359 15.12 19.11 -12.39
C VAL A 359 15.04 18.12 -11.23
N PHE A 360 14.47 16.95 -11.48
CA PHE A 360 14.34 15.87 -10.50
C PHE A 360 14.32 14.53 -11.21
N ALA A 361 14.82 13.47 -10.57
CA ALA A 361 14.68 12.10 -11.07
C ALA A 361 14.39 11.16 -9.91
N ASP A 362 13.46 10.23 -10.12
CA ASP A 362 13.27 9.06 -9.24
C ASP A 362 13.79 7.84 -9.98
N ARG A 363 14.74 7.12 -9.37
CA ARG A 363 15.51 6.05 -10.00
C ARG A 363 15.39 4.78 -9.18
N TRP A 364 14.82 3.76 -9.79
CA TRP A 364 14.80 2.40 -9.26
C TRP A 364 14.36 1.42 -10.36
N ASP A 365 14.87 0.19 -10.27
CA ASP A 365 14.59 -0.86 -11.24
C ASP A 365 13.26 -1.55 -10.92
N GLY A 366 12.31 -1.44 -11.84
CA GLY A 366 11.00 -2.04 -11.73
C GLY A 366 10.66 -2.90 -12.94
N ARG A 367 9.76 -3.87 -12.75
CA ARG A 367 9.23 -4.71 -13.83
C ARG A 367 7.71 -4.68 -13.82
N LEU A 368 7.15 -4.27 -14.96
CA LEU A 368 5.73 -4.31 -15.25
C LEU A 368 5.39 -5.55 -16.05
N SER A 369 4.28 -6.20 -15.74
CA SER A 369 3.75 -7.30 -16.53
C SER A 369 2.31 -7.60 -16.13
N LYS A 370 1.72 -8.65 -16.71
CA LYS A 370 0.45 -9.19 -16.23
C LYS A 370 0.46 -9.65 -14.75
N TYR A 371 1.62 -9.78 -14.09
CA TYR A 371 1.71 -10.15 -12.67
C TYR A 371 2.03 -8.97 -11.74
N GLY A 372 2.36 -7.81 -12.32
CA GLY A 372 2.64 -6.56 -11.63
C GLY A 372 2.24 -5.43 -12.56
N ARG A 373 0.95 -5.07 -12.53
CA ARG A 373 0.36 -4.20 -13.55
C ARG A 373 0.74 -2.73 -13.43
N TYR A 374 1.30 -2.29 -12.31
CA TYR A 374 1.69 -0.89 -12.17
C TYR A 374 2.96 -0.72 -11.32
N LEU A 375 3.63 0.40 -11.54
CA LEU A 375 4.75 0.91 -10.74
C LEU A 375 4.56 2.42 -10.57
N GLU A 376 5.05 2.95 -9.45
CA GLU A 376 4.98 4.38 -9.15
C GLU A 376 6.36 4.99 -8.92
N TYR A 377 6.55 6.14 -9.54
CA TYR A 377 7.67 7.03 -9.36
C TYR A 377 7.19 8.33 -8.70
N TRP A 378 7.95 8.80 -7.74
CA TRP A 378 7.60 9.92 -6.88
C TRP A 378 8.48 11.12 -7.24
N LEU A 379 7.86 12.18 -7.74
CA LEU A 379 8.57 13.38 -8.18
C LEU A 379 8.23 14.56 -7.28
N THR A 380 9.19 15.47 -7.11
CA THR A 380 8.94 16.78 -6.51
C THR A 380 9.10 17.85 -7.57
N ILE A 381 8.04 18.62 -7.79
CA ILE A 381 8.05 19.80 -8.65
C ILE A 381 8.42 21.00 -7.77
N PRO A 382 9.54 21.70 -8.06
CA PRO A 382 9.97 22.82 -7.25
C PRO A 382 9.00 23.99 -7.36
N GLU A 383 8.99 24.86 -6.33
CA GLU A 383 8.44 26.20 -6.49
C GLU A 383 9.15 26.88 -7.64
N LYS A 384 8.37 27.49 -8.56
CA LYS A 384 8.98 28.34 -9.59
C LYS A 384 9.78 29.41 -8.83
N PRO A 385 11.11 29.48 -9.01
CA PRO A 385 11.87 30.57 -8.45
C PRO A 385 11.22 31.88 -8.87
N ASN A 386 10.99 32.80 -7.92
CA ASN A 386 10.53 34.17 -8.21
C ASN A 386 11.48 34.93 -9.18
N ASN A 387 12.60 34.32 -9.54
CA ASN A 387 13.74 34.87 -10.25
C ASN A 387 13.91 34.25 -11.66
N LEU A 388 13.05 33.30 -12.09
CA LEU A 388 13.14 32.75 -13.44
C LEU A 388 12.42 33.66 -14.44
N ALA A 389 13.24 34.29 -15.27
CA ALA A 389 12.88 35.25 -16.31
C ALA A 389 12.15 34.64 -17.55
N HIS A 390 11.57 33.44 -17.48
CA HIS A 390 10.90 32.83 -18.64
C HIS A 390 9.50 32.30 -18.30
N ALA A 391 8.49 33.14 -18.53
CA ALA A 391 7.07 32.76 -18.53
C ALA A 391 6.70 31.65 -19.55
N LEU A 392 7.67 31.15 -20.32
CA LEU A 392 7.53 30.14 -21.37
C LEU A 392 8.06 28.76 -20.97
N ASP A 393 8.63 28.60 -19.78
CA ASP A 393 9.16 27.31 -19.35
C ASP A 393 8.03 26.29 -19.12
N ARG A 394 8.21 25.12 -19.74
CA ARG A 394 7.31 23.95 -19.73
C ARG A 394 7.93 22.83 -18.92
N TYR A 395 7.08 21.94 -18.40
CA TYR A 395 7.51 20.74 -17.68
C TYR A 395 7.34 19.51 -18.55
N PHE A 396 8.37 18.67 -18.61
CA PHE A 396 8.37 17.42 -19.37
C PHE A 396 8.70 16.24 -18.46
N ILE A 397 8.11 15.08 -18.75
CA ILE A 397 8.50 13.81 -18.18
C ILE A 397 9.24 12.99 -19.23
N LYS A 398 10.34 12.36 -18.82
CA LYS A 398 11.03 11.30 -19.54
C LYS A 398 11.00 10.03 -18.70
N ALA A 399 10.32 8.98 -19.18
CA ALA A 399 10.33 7.65 -18.56
C ALA A 399 11.20 6.70 -19.39
N GLU A 400 12.16 6.05 -18.75
CA GLU A 400 13.10 5.11 -19.39
C GLU A 400 12.57 3.69 -19.23
N ILE A 401 12.15 3.09 -20.35
CA ILE A 401 11.53 1.76 -20.38
C ILE A 401 12.25 0.83 -21.36
N SER A 402 12.37 -0.43 -20.95
CA SER A 402 12.97 -1.51 -21.73
C SER A 402 11.89 -2.56 -22.01
N GLY A 403 11.50 -2.71 -23.27
CA GLY A 403 10.52 -3.66 -23.73
C GLY A 403 11.05 -5.07 -23.96
N PRO A 404 10.27 -5.92 -24.64
CA PRO A 404 10.64 -7.30 -24.92
C PRO A 404 11.91 -7.38 -25.77
N ALA A 405 12.77 -8.35 -25.48
CA ALA A 405 13.98 -8.57 -26.27
C ALA A 405 13.65 -8.90 -27.75
N LEU A 406 14.44 -8.33 -28.66
CA LEU A 406 14.18 -8.42 -30.11
C LEU A 406 14.30 -9.85 -30.65
N ASP A 407 15.02 -10.73 -29.97
CA ASP A 407 15.23 -12.15 -30.30
C ASP A 407 14.05 -13.06 -29.91
N LEU A 408 13.08 -12.54 -29.14
CA LEU A 408 11.87 -13.30 -28.81
C LEU A 408 11.00 -13.55 -30.05
N PRO A 409 10.25 -14.66 -30.12
CA PRO A 409 9.26 -14.88 -31.17
C PRO A 409 8.24 -13.73 -31.23
N GLN A 410 7.79 -13.35 -32.43
CA GLN A 410 6.84 -12.24 -32.62
C GLN A 410 5.62 -12.27 -31.69
N PRO A 411 4.94 -13.43 -31.45
CA PRO A 411 3.81 -13.48 -30.52
C PRO A 411 4.16 -13.18 -29.06
N ARG A 412 5.45 -13.28 -28.69
CA ARG A 412 5.97 -12.99 -27.35
C ARG A 412 6.53 -11.57 -27.23
N ARG A 413 6.63 -10.82 -28.33
CA ARG A 413 7.13 -9.43 -28.35
C ARG A 413 5.99 -8.42 -28.30
N THR A 414 4.97 -8.66 -27.47
CA THR A 414 3.84 -7.72 -27.33
C THR A 414 3.86 -7.11 -25.94
N SER A 415 3.73 -5.79 -25.89
CA SER A 415 3.60 -4.98 -24.68
C SER A 415 2.86 -3.69 -24.99
N GLN A 416 1.92 -3.32 -24.14
CA GLN A 416 1.14 -2.09 -24.22
C GLN A 416 0.87 -1.54 -22.83
N GLY A 417 0.91 -0.23 -22.71
CA GLY A 417 0.57 0.43 -21.45
C GLY A 417 0.61 1.93 -21.52
N GLU A 418 0.46 2.55 -20.36
CA GLU A 418 0.27 4.00 -20.24
C GLU A 418 1.08 4.62 -19.12
N LEU A 419 1.39 5.90 -19.30
CA LEU A 419 1.99 6.77 -18.31
C LEU A 419 0.92 7.73 -17.80
N LEU A 420 0.76 7.78 -16.49
CA LEU A 420 -0.25 8.58 -15.81
C LEU A 420 0.41 9.53 -14.81
N ILE A 421 -0.18 10.71 -14.60
CA ILE A 421 0.23 11.69 -13.59
C ILE A 421 -0.92 12.01 -12.65
N ARG A 422 -0.62 12.23 -11.37
CA ARG A 422 -1.49 12.96 -10.45
C ARG A 422 -0.68 13.83 -9.51
N LYS A 423 -1.31 14.83 -8.91
CA LYS A 423 -0.78 15.43 -7.69
C LYS A 423 -0.83 14.41 -6.55
N SER A 424 0.26 14.32 -5.79
CA SER A 424 0.38 13.32 -4.73
C SER A 424 -0.34 13.74 -3.47
N TRP A 425 -0.87 12.75 -2.75
CA TRP A 425 -1.39 12.93 -1.40
C TRP A 425 -0.29 12.97 -0.32
N ARG A 426 0.96 12.60 -0.67
CA ARG A 426 2.09 12.59 0.29
C ARG A 426 2.36 13.96 0.92
N ASP A 427 2.16 15.04 0.17
CA ASP A 427 2.39 16.41 0.63
C ASP A 427 1.12 17.14 1.07
N ALA A 428 -0.04 16.48 0.96
CA ALA A 428 -1.30 17.11 1.27
C ALA A 428 -1.38 17.31 2.80
N LYS A 429 -1.57 18.56 3.24
CA LYS A 429 -1.62 18.94 4.67
C LYS A 429 -2.55 17.98 5.42
N VAL A 430 -1.98 17.17 6.31
CA VAL A 430 -2.74 16.21 7.13
C VAL A 430 -3.85 16.96 7.84
N ASN A 431 -5.08 16.52 7.63
CA ASN A 431 -6.22 17.15 8.26
C ASN A 431 -6.18 16.79 9.76
N ARG A 432 -5.72 17.73 10.61
CA ARG A 432 -5.58 17.50 12.05
C ARG A 432 -6.93 17.36 12.77
N SER A 433 -8.04 17.58 12.08
CA SER A 433 -9.39 17.64 12.63
C SER A 433 -10.08 16.28 12.74
N ILE A 434 -9.38 15.26 13.21
CA ILE A 434 -10.04 14.06 13.77
C ILE A 434 -9.90 14.23 15.28
N HIS A 435 -10.80 15.06 15.81
CA HIS A 435 -11.07 15.22 17.23
C HIS A 435 -12.42 14.59 17.54
#